data_AF-M9ZSC4-F1
#
_entry.id   AF-M9ZSC4-F1
#
_cell.length_a   1.000
_cell.length_b   1.000
_cell.length_c   1.000
_cell.angle_alpha   90.00
_cell.angle_beta   90.00
_cell.angle_gamma   90.00
#
_symmetry.space_group_name_H-M   'P 1'
#
loop_
_entity.id
_entity.type
_entity.pdbx_description
1 polymer ?
#
loop_
_entity_poly.entity_id
_entity_poly.type
_entity_poly.pdbx_seq_one_letter_code
_entity_poly.pdbx_strand_id
1 'polypeptide(L)' 'QSLRIVLDTANGAAYKVAPVVFSELGADVLVINDEPNGCNINEQCGALHPNQLSQEVKKYRADLGFAFDGD' A
#
# COMPACT_ATOMS: atom_id res chain seq x y z
N GLN A 1 -5.36 -11.76 -17.35
CA GLN A 1 -4.15 -11.14 -16.79
C GLN A 1 -4.53 -10.61 -15.41
N SER A 2 -3.73 -10.88 -14.38
CA SER A 2 -3.93 -10.30 -13.04
C SER A 2 -3.30 -8.91 -13.01
N LEU A 3 -3.97 -7.95 -12.36
CA LEU A 3 -3.44 -6.60 -12.15
C LEU A 3 -2.38 -6.64 -11.07
N ARG A 4 -1.22 -6.03 -11.31
CA ARG A 4 -0.18 -5.80 -10.31
C ARG A 4 -0.44 -4.48 -9.61
N ILE A 5 -0.58 -4.51 -8.30
CA ILE A 5 -0.99 -3.36 -7.50
C ILE A 5 -0.02 -3.17 -6.35
N VAL A 6 0.43 -1.92 -6.14
CA VAL A 6 1.16 -1.54 -4.92
C VAL A 6 0.20 -0.86 -3.95
N LEU A 7 0.17 -1.30 -2.70
CA LEU A 7 -0.63 -0.71 -1.63
C LEU A 7 0.30 -0.06 -0.60
N ASP A 8 0.11 1.22 -0.33
CA ASP A 8 0.72 1.92 0.80
C ASP A 8 -0.33 2.06 1.91
N THR A 9 -0.18 1.29 2.98
CA THR A 9 -1.17 1.22 4.07
C THR A 9 -0.89 2.18 5.21
N ALA A 10 0.09 3.08 5.07
CA ALA A 10 0.43 4.15 6.02
C ALA A 10 0.70 3.72 7.48
N ASN A 11 0.99 2.42 7.71
CA ASN A 11 0.96 1.78 9.02
C ASN A 11 -0.36 2.05 9.79
N GLY A 12 -1.45 2.29 9.06
CA GLY A 12 -2.77 2.65 9.56
C GLY A 12 -3.72 1.48 9.69
N ALA A 13 -5.02 1.79 9.86
CA ALA A 13 -6.06 0.78 10.04
C ALA A 13 -6.20 -0.18 8.84
N ALA A 14 -5.86 0.30 7.64
CA ALA A 14 -5.96 -0.45 6.39
C ALA A 14 -4.95 -1.61 6.24
N TYR A 15 -3.89 -1.67 7.05
CA TYR A 15 -2.72 -2.56 6.84
C TYR A 15 -3.04 -4.05 6.71
N LYS A 16 -4.11 -4.52 7.36
CA LYS A 16 -4.58 -5.91 7.26
C LYS A 16 -5.66 -6.11 6.20
N VAL A 17 -6.59 -5.17 6.08
CA VAL A 17 -7.79 -5.35 5.26
C VAL A 17 -7.52 -5.09 3.78
N ALA A 18 -6.68 -4.10 3.45
CA ALA A 18 -6.42 -3.77 2.06
C ALA A 18 -5.73 -4.92 1.30
N PRO A 19 -4.64 -5.53 1.80
CA PRO A 19 -4.01 -6.64 1.08
C PRO A 19 -4.96 -7.82 0.85
N VAL A 20 -5.73 -8.20 1.87
CA VAL A 20 -6.70 -9.29 1.78
C VAL A 20 -7.76 -9.00 0.71
N VAL A 21 -8.39 -7.83 0.72
CA VAL A 21 -9.43 -7.48 -0.24
C VAL A 21 -8.90 -7.49 -1.67
N PHE A 22 -7.73 -6.90 -1.93
CA PHE A 22 -7.17 -6.84 -3.28
C PHE A 22 -6.72 -8.22 -3.78
N SER A 23 -6.11 -9.04 -2.93
CA SER A 23 -5.72 -10.41 -3.29
C SER A 23 -6.93 -11.31 -3.56
N GLU A 24 -8.01 -11.21 -2.78
CA GLU A 24 -9.26 -11.96 -3.01
C GLU A 24 -9.96 -11.55 -4.32
N LEU A 25 -9.79 -10.29 -4.76
CA LEU A 25 -10.24 -9.81 -6.07
C LEU A 25 -9.33 -10.26 -7.23
N GLY A 26 -8.26 -11.01 -6.95
CA GLY A 26 -7.37 -11.60 -7.94
C GLY A 26 -6.21 -10.70 -8.38
N ALA A 27 -5.88 -9.65 -7.62
CA ALA A 27 -4.69 -8.83 -7.87
C ALA A 27 -3.41 -9.48 -7.33
N ASP A 28 -2.29 -9.23 -7.99
CA ASP A 28 -0.94 -9.50 -7.50
C ASP A 28 -0.47 -8.27 -6.71
N VAL A 29 -0.37 -8.42 -5.38
CA VAL A 29 -0.28 -7.30 -4.45
C VAL A 29 1.12 -7.21 -3.85
N LEU A 30 1.75 -6.05 -4.00
CA LEU A 30 2.90 -5.62 -3.21
C LEU A 30 2.41 -4.63 -2.15
N VAL A 31 2.68 -4.88 -0.87
CA VAL A 31 2.30 -3.99 0.22
C VAL A 31 3.55 -3.28 0.74
N ILE A 32 3.42 -1.99 1.06
CA ILE A 32 4.42 -1.18 1.75
C ILE A 32 3.77 -0.48 2.94
N ASN A 33 4.58 -0.18 3.97
CA ASN A 33 4.14 0.49 5.20
C ASN A 33 2.98 -0.26 5.87
N ASP A 34 3.18 -1.55 6.12
CA ASP A 34 2.23 -2.49 6.74
C ASP A 34 2.77 -3.11 8.05
N GLU A 35 3.75 -2.46 8.68
CA GLU A 35 4.37 -2.89 9.94
C GLU A 35 4.08 -1.87 11.06
N PRO A 36 2.82 -1.70 11.49
CA PRO A 36 2.48 -0.75 12.54
C PRO A 36 3.12 -1.15 13.87
N ASN A 37 3.79 -0.20 14.52
CA ASN A 37 4.42 -0.37 15.83
C ASN A 37 3.76 0.47 16.94
N GLY A 38 2.65 1.15 16.63
CA GLY A 38 1.91 2.03 17.53
C GLY A 38 2.37 3.50 17.51
N CYS A 39 3.49 3.80 16.85
CA CYS A 39 4.06 5.16 16.77
C CYS A 39 4.38 5.62 15.34
N ASN A 40 4.38 4.72 14.35
CA ASN A 40 4.80 4.98 12.96
C ASN A 40 3.64 5.19 11.96
N ILE A 41 2.43 5.44 12.45
CA ILE A 41 1.28 5.80 11.61
C ILE A 41 1.59 7.09 10.85
N ASN A 42 1.35 7.10 9.53
CA ASN A 42 1.63 8.23 8.63
C ASN A 42 3.09 8.73 8.64
N GLU A 43 4.04 7.97 9.17
CA GLU A 43 5.44 8.35 9.21
C GLU A 43 6.06 8.29 7.80
N GLN A 44 6.06 9.43 7.10
CA GLN A 44 6.62 9.58 5.74
C GLN A 44 6.01 8.62 4.70
N CYS A 45 4.80 8.14 4.94
CA CYS A 45 4.05 7.20 4.10
C CYS A 45 2.59 7.61 3.94
N GLY A 46 1.83 6.85 3.14
CA GLY A 46 0.40 7.03 2.97
C GLY A 46 0.00 8.15 2.01
N ALA A 47 -1.28 8.52 2.04
CA ALA A 47 -1.92 9.43 1.09
C ALA A 47 -1.26 10.82 1.02
N LEU A 48 -0.68 11.29 2.14
CA LEU A 48 0.03 12.56 2.22
C LEU A 48 1.48 12.50 1.72
N HIS A 49 2.07 11.30 1.61
CA HIS A 49 3.46 11.08 1.21
C HIS A 49 3.62 10.04 0.06
N PRO A 50 2.98 10.25 -1.11
CA PRO A 50 2.87 9.23 -2.17
C PRO A 50 4.17 8.98 -2.96
N ASN A 51 5.28 9.65 -2.62
CA ASN A 51 6.53 9.56 -3.38
C ASN A 51 7.12 8.14 -3.35
N GLN A 52 7.10 7.48 -2.19
CA GLN A 52 7.57 6.10 -2.05
C GLN A 52 6.70 5.15 -2.89
N LEU A 53 5.38 5.26 -2.78
CA LEU A 53 4.44 4.50 -3.59
C LEU A 53 4.71 4.63 -5.10
N SER A 54 4.90 5.87 -5.60
CA SER A 54 5.20 6.09 -7.02
C SER A 54 6.49 5.42 -7.48
N GLN A 55 7.52 5.40 -6.62
CA GLN A 55 8.78 4.72 -6.90
C GLN A 55 8.60 3.20 -6.95
N GLU A 56 7.88 2.63 -5.98
CA GLU A 56 7.65 1.19 -5.92
C GLU A 56 6.74 0.71 -7.06
N VAL A 57 5.73 1.48 -7.48
CA VAL A 57 4.93 1.20 -8.69
C VAL A 57 5.83 1.05 -9.92
N LYS A 58 6.78 1.97 -10.12
CA LYS A 58 7.71 1.92 -11.27
C LYS A 58 8.68 0.75 -11.17
N LYS A 59 9.25 0.53 -9.98
CA LYS A 59 10.24 -0.51 -9.70
C LYS A 59 9.65 -1.92 -9.84
N TYR A 60 8.45 -2.13 -9.30
CA TYR A 60 7.70 -3.37 -9.39
C TYR A 60 7.00 -3.55 -10.75
N ARG A 61 6.98 -2.49 -11.59
CA ARG A 61 6.24 -2.43 -12.86
C ARG A 61 4.75 -2.73 -12.65
N ALA A 62 4.20 -2.22 -11.56
CA ALA A 62 2.79 -2.35 -11.24
C ALA A 62 1.94 -1.57 -12.24
N ASP A 63 0.69 -2.00 -12.39
CA ASP A 63 -0.30 -1.31 -13.22
C ASP A 63 -0.86 -0.09 -12.49
N LEU A 64 -1.02 -0.20 -11.16
CA LEU A 64 -1.65 0.81 -10.29
C LEU A 64 -1.00 0.86 -8.91
N GLY A 65 -1.17 1.98 -8.21
CA GLY A 65 -0.82 2.12 -6.80
C GLY A 65 -1.94 2.82 -6.03
N PHE A 66 -2.22 2.36 -4.80
CA PHE A 66 -3.18 2.97 -3.87
C PHE A 66 -2.46 3.38 -2.59
N ALA A 67 -2.62 4.64 -2.19
CA ALA A 67 -2.16 5.14 -0.90
C ALA A 67 -3.37 5.39 0.01
N PHE A 68 -3.34 4.81 1.21
CA PHE A 68 -4.33 5.03 2.26
C PHE A 68 -3.83 6.07 3.26
N ASP A 69 -4.74 6.65 4.04
CA ASP A 69 -4.39 7.43 5.25
C ASP A 69 -4.34 6.47 6.46
N GLY A 70 -4.04 7.00 7.63
CA GLY A 70 -3.84 6.25 8.85
C GLY A 70 -5.12 5.63 9.45
N ASP A 71 -6.30 6.17 9.13
CA ASP A 71 -7.60 5.75 9.68
C ASP A 71 -8.35 4.69 8.85
#